data_AF-A0A162H150-F1
#
_entry.id   AF-A0A162H150-F1
#
_cell.length_a   1.000
_cell.length_b   1.000
_cell.length_c   1.000
_cell.angle_alpha   90.00
_cell.angle_beta   90.00
_cell.angle_gamma   90.00
#
_symmetry.space_group_name_H-M   'P 1'
#
loop_
_entity.id
_entity.type
_entity.pdbx_description
1 polymer ?
#
loop_
_entity_poly.entity_id
_entity_poly.type
_entity_poly.pdbx_seq_one_letter_code
_entity_poly.pdbx_strand_id
1 'polypeptide(L)' 'MEYSKINYFEKTDSPKHREFIISQNNCILCGTVLELKHIADRSTGEITEEAFCTQCEVKTRNKTHILN' A
#
# COMPACT_ATOMS: atom_id res chain seq x y z
N MET A 1 -0.64 8.80 -17.09
CA MET A 1 -0.32 7.77 -16.08
C MET A 1 -0.57 6.41 -16.71
N GLU A 2 0.39 5.49 -16.68
CA GLU A 2 0.24 4.16 -17.30
C GLU A 2 -0.77 3.30 -16.52
N TYR A 3 -1.80 2.83 -17.22
CA TYR A 3 -2.92 2.05 -16.68
C TYR A 3 -2.61 0.55 -16.50
N SER A 4 -1.38 0.13 -16.75
CA SER A 4 -0.87 -1.25 -16.66
C SER A 4 -0.62 -1.75 -15.23
N LYS A 5 -0.92 -0.92 -14.21
CA LYS A 5 -0.57 -1.15 -12.79
C LYS A 5 -1.70 -1.72 -11.93
N ILE A 6 -2.79 -2.15 -12.54
CA ILE A 6 -4.01 -2.56 -11.84
C ILE A 6 -4.32 -4.00 -12.17
N ASN A 7 -4.59 -4.78 -11.13
CA ASN A 7 -4.95 -6.18 -11.30
C ASN A 7 -6.39 -6.31 -11.78
N TYR A 8 -6.66 -7.32 -12.63
CA TYR A 8 -7.97 -7.55 -13.24
C TYR A 8 -9.14 -7.66 -12.24
N PHE A 9 -8.88 -8.06 -11.00
CA PHE A 9 -9.90 -8.21 -9.94
C PHE A 9 -10.22 -6.90 -9.19
N GLU A 10 -9.44 -5.84 -9.39
CA GLU A 10 -9.70 -4.54 -8.80
C GLU A 10 -10.82 -3.89 -9.62
N LYS A 11 -12.04 -3.83 -9.07
CA LYS A 11 -13.25 -3.31 -9.74
C LYS A 11 -13.14 -1.79 -9.95
N THR A 12 -12.35 -1.37 -10.94
CA THR A 12 -11.94 0.03 -11.15
C THR A 12 -12.83 0.77 -12.15
N ASP A 13 -14.15 0.59 -12.07
CA ASP A 13 -15.11 1.16 -13.03
C ASP A 13 -15.12 2.70 -13.02
N SER A 14 -14.66 3.32 -11.92
CA SER A 14 -14.49 4.77 -11.80
C SER A 14 -13.01 5.20 -11.86
N PRO A 15 -12.65 6.20 -12.68
CA PRO A 15 -11.29 6.74 -12.76
C PRO A 15 -10.70 7.16 -11.40
N LYS A 16 -11.52 7.77 -10.52
CA LYS A 16 -11.06 8.20 -9.18
C LYS A 16 -10.71 7.00 -8.30
N HIS A 17 -11.51 5.94 -8.36
CA HIS A 17 -11.25 4.71 -7.60
C HIS A 17 -9.98 4.02 -8.11
N ARG A 18 -9.78 4.08 -9.42
CA ARG A 18 -8.60 3.57 -10.10
C ARG A 18 -7.31 4.25 -9.64
N GLU A 19 -7.30 5.58 -9.67
CA GLU A 19 -6.17 6.40 -9.21
C GLU A 19 -5.89 6.17 -7.72
N PHE A 20 -6.95 6.07 -6.91
CA PHE A 20 -6.82 5.77 -5.50
C PHE A 20 -6.10 4.42 -5.28
N ILE A 21 -6.54 3.34 -5.93
CA ILE A 21 -5.90 2.02 -5.80
C ILE A 21 -4.43 2.07 -6.21
N ILE A 22 -4.10 2.67 -7.37
CA ILE A 22 -2.70 2.83 -7.80
C ILE A 22 -1.89 3.57 -6.74
N SER A 23 -2.42 4.67 -6.18
CA SER A 23 -1.72 5.44 -5.15
C SER A 23 -1.48 4.66 -3.86
N GLN A 24 -2.32 3.67 -3.55
CA GLN A 24 -2.18 2.85 -2.34
C GLN A 24 -1.18 1.71 -2.51
N ASN A 25 -0.98 1.23 -3.73
CA ASN A 25 -0.21 0.03 -4.02
C ASN A 25 1.13 0.32 -4.73
N ASN A 26 1.35 1.53 -5.24
CA ASN A 26 2.53 1.88 -6.00
C ASN A 26 3.25 3.09 -5.39
N CYS A 27 4.58 3.10 -5.52
CA CYS A 27 5.41 4.22 -5.10
C CYS A 27 5.05 5.47 -5.90
N ILE A 28 4.85 6.59 -5.21
CA ILE A 28 4.51 7.86 -5.85
C ILE A 28 5.66 8.42 -6.71
N LEU A 29 6.91 8.00 -6.45
CA LEU A 29 8.10 8.50 -7.12
C LEU A 29 8.43 7.72 -8.40
N CYS A 30 8.55 6.40 -8.30
CA CYS A 30 8.96 5.54 -9.41
C CYS A 30 7.84 4.63 -9.93
N GLY A 31 6.72 4.54 -9.19
CA GLY A 31 5.59 3.72 -9.59
C GLY A 31 5.76 2.20 -9.40
N THR A 32 6.86 1.77 -8.77
CA THR A 32 7.10 0.37 -8.35
C THR A 32 6.04 -0.08 -7.35
N VAL A 33 5.60 -1.33 -7.44
CA VAL A 33 4.66 -1.91 -6.47
C VAL A 33 5.31 -1.92 -5.08
N LEU A 34 4.57 -1.48 -4.08
CA LEU A 34 5.03 -1.41 -2.70
C LEU A 34 5.01 -2.80 -2.07
N GLU A 35 6.06 -3.13 -1.33
CA GLU A 35 6.05 -4.29 -0.44
C GLU A 35 5.35 -3.93 0.86
N LEU A 36 4.47 -4.84 1.32
CA LEU A 36 3.74 -4.69 2.56
C LEU A 36 4.35 -5.60 3.63
N LYS A 37 4.60 -5.03 4.81
CA LYS A 37 5.03 -5.74 6.01
C LYS A 37 4.04 -5.47 7.13
N HIS A 38 3.80 -6.46 7.97
CA HIS A 38 3.01 -6.31 9.18
C HIS A 38 3.82 -6.79 10.38
N ILE A 39 3.72 -6.07 11.49
CA ILE A 39 4.37 -6.40 12.75
C ILE A 39 3.25 -6.45 13.79
N ALA A 40 3.05 -7.63 14.38
CA ALA A 40 2.07 -7.81 15.45
C ALA A 40 2.78 -7.80 16.81
N ASP A 41 2.43 -6.84 17.66
CA ASP A 41 2.85 -6.81 19.05
C ASP A 41 1.72 -7.35 19.92
N ARG A 42 1.90 -8.58 20.41
CA ARG A 42 0.92 -9.25 21.27
C ARG A 42 0.88 -8.69 22.69
N SER A 43 1.91 -7.97 23.11
CA SER A 43 1.99 -7.40 24.46
C SER A 43 1.15 -6.13 24.58
N THR A 44 1.15 -5.30 23.54
CA THR A 44 0.33 -4.10 23.43
C THR A 44 -1.01 -4.37 22.74
N GLY A 45 -1.15 -5.52 22.07
CA GLY A 45 -2.33 -5.82 21.26
C GLY A 45 -2.38 -4.95 20.01
N GLU A 46 -1.25 -4.63 19.41
CA GLU A 46 -1.16 -3.74 18.25
C GLU A 46 -0.71 -4.50 16.99
N ILE A 47 -1.19 -4.07 15.84
CA ILE A 47 -0.66 -4.45 14.52
C ILE A 47 -0.22 -3.19 13.79
N THR A 48 1.05 -3.15 13.40
CA THR A 48 1.59 -2.09 12.54
C THR A 48 1.74 -2.62 11.12
N GLU A 49 1.10 -1.95 10.17
CA GLU A 49 1.24 -2.17 8.74
C GLU A 49 2.17 -1.13 8.10
N GLU A 50 3.18 -1.60 7.39
CA GLU A 50 4.14 -0.76 6.68
C GLU A 50 4.12 -1.06 5.18
N ALA A 51 4.17 -0.01 4.36
CA ALA A 51 4.39 -0.12 2.92
C ALA A 51 5.72 0.52 2.54
N PHE A 52 6.54 -0.21 1.78
CA PHE A 52 7.89 0.19 1.43
C PHE A 52 8.15 0.03 -0.07
N CYS A 53 8.85 0.99 -0.67
CA CYS A 53 9.34 0.88 -2.04
C CYS A 53 10.75 0.30 -2.06
N THR A 54 10.92 -0.88 -2.66
CA THR A 54 12.22 -1.56 -2.76
C THR A 54 13.22 -0.89 -3.69
N GLN A 55 12.77 -0.02 -4.60
CA GLN A 55 13.66 0.68 -5.54
C GLN A 55 14.11 2.05 -5.05
N CYS A 56 13.20 2.82 -4.45
CA CYS A 56 13.52 4.14 -3.90
C CYS A 56 13.99 4.08 -2.44
N GLU A 57 13.87 2.91 -1.81
CA GLU A 57 14.15 2.69 -0.40
C GLU A 57 13.38 3.62 0.55
N VAL A 58 12.17 4.02 0.16
CA VAL A 58 11.30 4.89 0.95
C VAL A 58 10.12 4.12 1.57
N LYS A 59 9.83 4.44 2.83
CA LYS A 59 8.59 4.01 3.51
C LYS A 59 7.47 4.98 3.13
N THR A 60 6.44 4.48 2.46
CA THR A 60 5.34 5.31 1.93
C THR A 60 4.13 5.33 2.85
N ARG A 61 3.94 4.31 3.69
CA ARG A 61 2.83 4.20 4.63
C ARG A 61 3.25 3.49 5.91
N ASN A 62 2.75 3.98 7.05
CA ASN A 62 2.85 3.33 8.36
C ASN A 62 1.50 3.55 9.09
N LYS A 63 0.81 2.47 9.44
CA LYS A 63 -0.47 2.50 10.18
C LYS A 63 -0.43 1.51 11.33
N THR A 64 -0.78 1.96 12.53
CA THR A 64 -0.95 1.08 13.68
C THR A 64 -2.43 0.92 14.00
N HIS A 65 -2.83 -0.33 14.26
CA HIS A 65 -4.17 -0.75 14.61
C HIS A 65 -4.13 -1.39 16.01
N ILE A 66 -5.08 -1.04 16.86
CA ILE A 66 -5.27 -1.70 18.15
C ILE A 66 -6.26 -2.86 17.96
N LEU A 67 -5.87 -4.04 18.41
CA LEU A 67 -6.70 -5.25 18.43
C LEU A 67 -7.57 -5.22 19.69
N ASN A 68 -8.88 -5.10 19.49
CA ASN A 68 -9.91 -5.19 20.53
C ASN A 68 -10.44 -6.63 20.67
#